data_AF-A0A9P1N849-F1
#
_entry.id   AF-A0A9P1N849-F1
#
_cell.length_a   1.000
_cell.length_b   1.000
_cell.length_c   1.000
_cell.angle_alpha   90.00
_cell.angle_beta   90.00
_cell.angle_gamma   90.00
#
_symmetry.space_group_name_H-M   'P 1'
#
loop_
_entity.id
_entity.type
_entity.pdbx_description
1 polymer ?
#
loop_
_entity_poly.entity_id
_entity_poly.type
_entity_poly.pdbx_seq_one_letter_code
_entity_poly.pdbx_strand_id
1 'polypeptide(L)'
;MCSVPVYYYFLWNIAKIFLLFLSFLNSTHAKVHLAVCVVQTIQKCSSYPNLTLELHLHHAVVLPLLHLANPNITEKSSRNSSNLSQDLTQFEICKADATQIEIDCRSQVNRSFIVRVETPTMEVGTMHFSAAGTTHMFTPNKGGCGHGVWRFSVYTVEDGHETVHSEKTMNLDGVGILFFRIIDDLEICLERQEFLHIAHCHTRKH
;
A
#
# COMPACT_ATOMS: atom_id res chain seq x y z
N MET A 1 25.85 -4.24 14.65
CA MET A 1 24.95 -3.33 13.89
C MET A 1 23.92 -4.19 13.20
N CYS A 2 22.68 -4.20 13.67
CA CYS A 2 21.60 -4.97 13.04
C CYS A 2 21.10 -4.21 11.82
N SER A 3 21.10 -4.88 10.67
CA SER A 3 20.58 -4.38 9.42
C SER A 3 19.12 -3.94 9.60
N VAL A 4 18.81 -2.70 9.23
CA VAL A 4 17.47 -2.08 9.30
C VAL A 4 16.32 -2.99 8.82
N PRO A 5 16.46 -3.86 7.79
CA PRO A 5 15.37 -4.74 7.34
C PRO A 5 14.91 -5.78 8.38
N VAL A 6 15.83 -6.26 9.23
CA VAL A 6 15.56 -7.34 10.19
C VAL A 6 14.67 -6.85 11.33
N TYR A 7 14.84 -5.58 11.72
CA TYR A 7 14.06 -4.97 12.80
C TYR A 7 12.59 -4.76 12.39
N TYR A 8 12.34 -4.35 11.13
CA TYR A 8 10.98 -4.21 10.60
C TYR A 8 10.25 -5.55 10.49
N TYR A 9 10.94 -6.59 10.00
CA TYR A 9 10.35 -7.94 9.95
C TYR A 9 10.04 -8.48 11.34
N PHE A 10 10.88 -8.21 12.33
CA PHE A 10 10.64 -8.65 13.70
C PHE A 10 9.42 -7.95 14.33
N LEU A 11 9.33 -6.61 14.19
CA LEU A 11 8.18 -5.84 14.69
C LEU A 11 6.88 -6.21 13.97
N TRP A 12 6.92 -6.46 12.67
CA TRP A 12 5.76 -6.89 11.89
C TRP A 12 5.23 -8.26 12.33
N ASN A 13 6.13 -9.21 12.63
CA ASN A 13 5.73 -10.52 13.14
C ASN A 13 5.17 -10.44 14.57
N ILE A 14 5.73 -9.59 15.44
CA ILE A 14 5.18 -9.33 16.77
C ILE A 14 3.77 -8.73 16.67
N ALA A 15 3.56 -7.75 15.78
CA ALA A 15 2.25 -7.14 15.57
C ALA A 15 1.20 -8.16 15.09
N LYS A 16 1.58 -9.09 14.19
CA LYS A 16 0.70 -10.18 13.74
C LYS A 16 0.32 -11.14 14.86
N ILE A 17 1.29 -11.56 15.67
CA ILE A 17 1.05 -12.44 16.83
C ILE A 17 0.10 -11.73 17.82
N PHE A 18 0.29 -10.42 18.01
CA PHE A 18 -0.56 -9.64 18.90
C PHE A 18 -2.01 -9.50 18.40
N LEU A 19 -2.20 -9.22 17.11
CA LEU A 19 -3.53 -9.19 16.50
C LEU A 19 -4.25 -10.54 16.58
N LEU A 20 -3.51 -11.65 16.46
CA LEU A 20 -4.04 -12.99 16.71
C LEU A 20 -4.46 -13.16 18.17
N PHE A 21 -3.65 -12.76 19.15
CA PHE A 21 -4.02 -12.85 20.57
C PHE A 21 -5.25 -12.00 20.93
N LEU A 22 -5.41 -10.82 20.33
CA LEU A 22 -6.60 -9.97 20.53
C LEU A 22 -7.89 -10.63 20.02
N SER A 23 -7.79 -11.52 19.04
CA SER A 23 -8.95 -12.26 18.50
C SER A 23 -9.46 -13.35 19.46
N PHE A 24 -8.59 -13.86 20.35
CA PHE A 24 -8.94 -14.91 21.33
C PHE A 24 -9.49 -14.36 22.66
N LEU A 25 -9.39 -13.05 22.91
CA LEU A 25 -9.96 -12.44 24.10
C LEU A 25 -11.46 -12.19 23.89
N ASN A 26 -12.32 -12.69 24.77
CA ASN A 26 -13.76 -12.40 24.74
C ASN A 26 -14.15 -11.09 25.46
N SER A 27 -13.26 -10.57 26.30
CA SER A 27 -13.50 -9.34 27.07
C SER A 27 -12.95 -8.11 26.36
N THR A 28 -13.83 -7.15 26.05
CA THR A 28 -13.47 -5.84 25.47
C THR A 28 -12.54 -5.05 26.38
N HIS A 29 -12.74 -5.12 27.70
CA HIS A 29 -11.87 -4.46 28.68
C HIS A 29 -10.45 -5.05 28.68
N ALA A 30 -10.33 -6.37 28.52
CA ALA A 30 -9.02 -7.03 28.42
C ALA A 30 -8.28 -6.65 27.12
N LYS A 31 -9.00 -6.51 26.00
CA LYS A 31 -8.42 -6.06 24.72
C LYS A 31 -7.85 -4.65 24.80
N VAL A 32 -8.60 -3.73 25.40
CA VAL A 32 -8.19 -2.33 25.56
C VAL A 32 -6.97 -2.24 26.48
N HIS A 33 -6.99 -2.93 27.62
CA HIS A 33 -5.87 -2.92 28.56
C HIS A 33 -4.59 -3.52 27.94
N LEU A 34 -4.71 -4.62 27.18
CA LEU A 34 -3.58 -5.24 26.49
C LEU A 34 -2.99 -4.32 25.42
N ALA A 35 -3.84 -3.64 24.66
CA ALA A 35 -3.39 -2.71 23.64
C ALA A 35 -2.68 -1.48 24.23
N VAL A 36 -3.18 -0.92 25.33
CA VAL A 36 -2.52 0.17 26.06
C VAL A 36 -1.15 -0.29 26.55
N CYS A 37 -1.03 -1.49 27.10
CA CYS A 37 0.26 -2.06 27.49
C CYS A 37 1.23 -2.16 26.31
N VAL A 38 0.78 -2.61 25.14
CA VAL A 38 1.66 -2.73 23.96
C VAL A 38 2.13 -1.37 23.45
N VAL A 39 1.25 -0.38 23.37
CA VAL A 39 1.64 0.98 22.98
C VAL A 39 2.68 1.55 23.95
N GLN A 40 2.47 1.37 25.26
CA GLN A 40 3.42 1.81 26.28
C GLN A 40 4.76 1.07 26.22
N THR A 41 4.76 -0.23 25.91
CA THR A 41 5.99 -1.00 25.73
C THR A 41 6.75 -0.54 24.48
N ILE A 42 6.05 -0.27 23.37
CA ILE A 42 6.66 0.24 22.13
C ILE A 42 7.25 1.64 22.36
N GLN A 43 6.55 2.52 23.08
CA GLN A 43 7.05 3.85 23.47
C GLN A 43 8.25 3.77 24.41
N LYS A 44 8.31 2.80 25.33
CA LYS A 44 9.51 2.58 26.16
C LYS A 44 10.70 2.01 25.38
N CYS A 45 10.44 1.27 24.30
CA CYS A 45 11.48 0.80 23.40
C CYS A 45 11.97 1.89 22.42
N SER A 46 11.22 2.98 22.24
CA SER A 46 11.54 4.07 21.30
C SER A 46 12.46 5.16 21.87
N SER A 47 13.30 4.86 22.86
CA SER A 47 14.36 5.77 23.36
C SER A 47 15.48 6.05 22.34
N TYR A 48 15.23 5.80 21.05
CA TYR A 48 16.09 6.19 19.94
C TYR A 48 15.44 7.35 19.19
N PRO A 49 16.13 8.49 19.02
CA PRO A 49 15.53 9.68 18.44
C PRO A 49 15.49 9.53 16.92
N ASN A 50 14.36 9.12 16.35
CA ASN A 50 14.01 9.51 15.00
C ASN A 50 12.49 9.53 14.78
N LEU A 51 12.01 10.68 14.32
CA LEU A 51 10.65 11.20 14.47
C LEU A 51 9.66 10.70 13.40
N THR A 52 9.78 9.45 12.95
CA THR A 52 8.91 8.86 11.88
C THR A 52 8.10 7.64 12.33
N LEU A 53 8.32 7.13 13.55
CA LEU A 53 7.65 5.95 14.10
C LEU A 53 6.27 6.25 14.73
N GLU A 54 6.00 7.48 15.15
CA GLU A 54 4.73 7.83 15.81
C GLU A 54 3.52 7.81 14.87
N LEU A 55 3.67 8.17 13.58
CA LEU A 55 2.53 8.29 12.68
C LEU A 55 1.98 6.93 12.19
N HIS A 56 2.85 5.93 11.99
CA HIS A 56 2.44 4.63 11.48
C HIS A 56 1.79 3.74 12.55
N LEU A 57 2.18 3.89 13.82
CA LEU A 57 1.58 3.15 14.93
C LEU A 57 0.17 3.65 15.27
N HIS A 58 -0.05 4.97 15.16
CA HIS A 58 -1.35 5.57 15.47
C HIS A 58 -2.45 5.11 14.50
N HIS A 59 -2.13 4.93 13.22
CA HIS A 59 -3.08 4.41 12.22
C HIS A 59 -3.30 2.89 12.29
N ALA A 60 -2.25 2.11 12.58
CA ALA A 60 -2.36 0.65 12.55
C ALA A 60 -2.98 0.02 13.81
N VAL A 61 -2.89 0.69 14.98
CA VAL A 61 -3.27 0.10 16.28
C VAL A 61 -4.44 0.82 16.95
N VAL A 62 -4.51 2.16 16.89
CA VAL A 62 -5.49 2.94 17.68
C VAL A 62 -6.87 2.96 17.04
N LEU A 63 -6.95 3.06 15.71
CA LEU A 63 -8.23 3.10 14.98
C LEU A 63 -9.07 1.82 15.10
N PRO A 64 -8.50 0.60 15.03
CA PRO A 64 -9.27 -0.63 15.19
C PRO A 64 -9.83 -0.84 16.62
N LEU A 65 -9.21 -0.23 17.63
CA LEU A 65 -9.61 -0.40 19.04
C LEU A 65 -10.74 0.53 19.47
N LEU A 66 -10.89 1.69 18.84
CA LEU A 66 -12.02 2.61 19.06
C LEU A 66 -13.36 2.00 18.61
N HIS A 67 -13.36 1.07 17.66
CA HIS A 67 -14.56 0.36 17.19
C HIS A 67 -15.07 -0.72 18.15
N LEU A 68 -14.27 -1.17 19.13
CA LEU A 68 -14.62 -2.27 20.04
C LEU A 68 -15.20 -1.81 21.39
N ALA A 69 -15.36 -0.51 21.63
CA ALA A 69 -15.61 0.05 22.95
C ALA A 69 -17.01 0.67 23.19
N ASN A 70 -18.00 0.55 22.28
CA ASN A 70 -19.30 1.19 22.48
C ASN A 70 -20.49 0.21 22.46
N PRO A 71 -20.93 -0.33 23.63
CA PRO A 71 -22.17 -1.07 23.76
C PRO A 71 -23.26 -0.13 24.32
N ASN A 72 -24.27 0.20 23.51
CA ASN A 72 -25.69 0.33 23.87
C ASN A 72 -26.45 1.20 22.87
N ILE A 73 -27.43 0.59 22.19
CA ILE A 73 -28.51 1.28 21.49
C ILE A 73 -29.78 1.05 22.31
N THR A 74 -30.33 2.13 22.86
CA THR A 74 -31.76 2.20 23.23
C THR A 74 -32.28 3.63 23.06
N GLU A 75 -33.50 3.72 22.53
CA GLU A 75 -34.29 4.88 22.11
C GLU A 75 -34.28 6.11 23.05
N LYS A 76 -34.26 7.35 22.50
CA LYS A 76 -35.44 8.25 22.37
C LYS A 76 -35.06 9.67 21.92
N SER A 77 -35.96 10.23 21.11
CA SER A 77 -36.09 11.63 20.65
C SER A 77 -35.64 12.75 21.59
N SER A 78 -34.81 13.68 21.09
CA SER A 78 -35.00 15.13 21.29
C SER A 78 -34.20 15.95 20.25
N ARG A 79 -34.86 16.93 19.66
CA ARG A 79 -34.29 17.96 18.77
C ARG A 79 -33.25 18.79 19.53
N ASN A 80 -32.14 19.14 18.86
CA ASN A 80 -31.60 20.50 18.79
C ASN A 80 -30.41 20.60 17.82
N SER A 81 -30.37 21.73 17.15
CA SER A 81 -29.53 22.11 16.02
C SER A 81 -28.10 22.47 16.38
N SER A 82 -27.22 22.27 15.39
CA SER A 82 -26.00 23.02 15.03
C SER A 82 -24.65 22.36 15.33
N ASN A 83 -23.92 22.20 14.22
CA ASN A 83 -22.46 22.14 14.04
C ASN A 83 -21.74 20.78 14.13
N LEU A 84 -21.16 20.42 12.96
CA LEU A 84 -19.81 19.86 12.81
C LEU A 84 -19.58 18.52 13.55
N SER A 85 -19.72 17.35 12.92
CA SER A 85 -18.86 16.91 11.82
C SER A 85 -19.58 15.81 11.01
N GLN A 86 -19.62 15.98 9.69
CA GLN A 86 -19.71 14.86 8.78
C GLN A 86 -18.37 14.12 8.84
N ASP A 87 -18.18 13.27 9.84
CA ASP A 87 -17.03 12.36 9.90
C ASP A 87 -17.52 10.90 9.95
N LEU A 88 -18.46 10.63 9.03
CA LEU A 88 -18.87 9.29 8.68
C LEU A 88 -18.13 8.95 7.39
N THR A 89 -16.99 8.28 7.55
CA THR A 89 -16.57 7.20 6.65
C THR A 89 -16.83 7.49 5.17
N GLN A 90 -16.19 8.53 4.63
CA GLN A 90 -15.99 8.57 3.19
C GLN A 90 -14.88 7.55 2.91
N PHE A 91 -15.24 6.26 2.89
CA PHE A 91 -14.52 5.33 2.03
C PHE A 91 -14.62 5.98 0.66
N GLU A 92 -13.54 6.64 0.25
CA GLU A 92 -13.41 7.11 -1.12
C GLU A 92 -13.60 5.86 -1.98
N ILE A 93 -14.79 5.74 -2.56
CA ILE A 93 -15.10 4.65 -3.47
C ILE A 93 -14.09 4.81 -4.59
N CYS A 94 -13.11 3.90 -4.62
CA CYS A 94 -12.06 3.97 -5.62
C CYS A 94 -12.72 3.83 -6.99
N LYS A 95 -12.62 4.89 -7.80
CA LYS A 95 -13.32 4.98 -9.09
C LYS A 95 -12.65 4.13 -10.17
N ALA A 96 -11.39 3.79 -9.97
CA ALA A 96 -10.58 3.00 -10.89
C ALA A 96 -10.17 1.69 -10.22
N ASP A 97 -10.53 0.57 -10.83
CA ASP A 97 -10.09 -0.73 -10.37
C ASP A 97 -8.68 -1.03 -10.92
N ALA A 98 -7.83 -1.67 -10.11
CA ALA A 98 -6.46 -2.01 -10.48
C ALA A 98 -6.39 -2.90 -11.73
N THR A 99 -7.38 -3.77 -11.95
CA THR A 99 -7.47 -4.65 -13.13
C THR A 99 -7.69 -3.88 -14.44
N GLN A 100 -8.00 -2.58 -14.37
CA GLN A 100 -8.18 -1.68 -15.50
C GLN A 100 -6.91 -0.88 -15.84
N ILE A 101 -5.79 -1.20 -15.19
CA ILE A 101 -4.47 -0.63 -15.48
C ILE A 101 -3.60 -1.71 -16.14
N GLU A 102 -3.04 -1.40 -17.30
CA GLU A 102 -2.14 -2.27 -18.04
C GLU A 102 -0.73 -1.65 -18.07
N ILE A 103 0.28 -2.50 -17.89
CA ILE A 103 1.68 -2.11 -17.93
C ILE A 103 2.34 -2.82 -19.09
N ASP A 104 2.70 -2.07 -20.13
CA ASP A 104 3.44 -2.54 -21.28
C ASP A 104 4.93 -2.17 -21.12
N CYS A 105 5.80 -3.17 -21.14
CA CYS A 105 7.25 -3.00 -21.02
C CYS A 105 7.96 -3.53 -22.25
N ARG A 106 8.72 -2.64 -22.92
CA ARG A 106 9.57 -2.99 -24.07
C ARG A 106 11.05 -2.94 -23.72
N SER A 107 11.79 -3.96 -24.13
CA SER A 107 13.24 -4.05 -23.95
C SER A 107 14.02 -3.45 -25.14
N GLN A 108 15.09 -2.72 -24.85
CA GLN A 108 16.19 -2.44 -25.78
C GLN A 108 17.49 -3.17 -25.42
N VAL A 109 17.46 -3.95 -24.33
CA VAL A 109 18.66 -4.52 -23.71
C VAL A 109 18.94 -5.93 -24.24
N ASN A 110 20.21 -6.20 -24.57
CA ASN A 110 20.68 -7.48 -25.11
C ASN A 110 21.13 -8.49 -24.04
N ARG A 111 20.72 -8.34 -22.78
CA ARG A 111 21.00 -9.27 -21.67
C ARG A 111 19.71 -9.61 -20.94
N SER A 112 19.72 -10.70 -20.19
CA SER A 112 18.55 -11.13 -19.40
C SER A 112 18.33 -10.24 -18.18
N PHE A 113 17.08 -9.88 -17.93
CA PHE A 113 16.66 -9.13 -16.75
C PHE A 113 15.18 -9.39 -16.45
N ILE A 114 14.72 -8.91 -15.29
CA ILE A 114 13.35 -9.03 -14.83
C ILE A 114 12.81 -7.65 -14.48
N VAL A 115 11.58 -7.37 -14.90
CA VAL A 115 10.80 -6.23 -14.41
C VAL A 115 9.80 -6.74 -13.38
N ARG A 116 9.85 -6.20 -12.17
CA ARG A 116 8.84 -6.41 -11.11
C ARG A 116 7.91 -5.22 -11.07
N VAL A 117 6.61 -5.49 -11.02
CA VAL A 117 5.56 -4.50 -10.82
C VAL A 117 4.87 -4.82 -9.50
N GLU A 118 4.75 -3.83 -8.62
CA GLU A 118 3.98 -3.93 -7.39
C GLU A 118 2.83 -2.92 -7.42
N THR A 119 1.63 -3.43 -7.22
CA THR A 119 0.39 -2.66 -7.25
C THR A 119 0.05 -2.09 -5.86
N PRO A 120 -0.82 -1.07 -5.76
CA PRO A 120 -1.33 -0.57 -4.49
C PRO A 120 -2.08 -1.64 -3.67
N THR A 121 -2.60 -2.67 -4.33
CA THR A 121 -3.31 -3.79 -3.69
C THR A 121 -2.36 -4.89 -3.18
N MET A 122 -1.05 -4.64 -3.23
CA MET A 122 0.04 -5.56 -2.89
C MET A 122 0.17 -6.78 -3.82
N GLU A 123 -0.53 -6.80 -4.96
CA GLU A 123 -0.22 -7.78 -6.02
C GLU A 123 1.14 -7.47 -6.63
N VAL A 124 1.92 -8.51 -6.89
CA VAL A 124 3.25 -8.43 -7.49
C VAL A 124 3.26 -9.25 -8.78
N GLY A 125 3.65 -8.62 -9.88
CA GLY A 125 3.87 -9.26 -11.18
C GLY A 125 5.34 -9.21 -11.60
N THR A 126 5.79 -10.21 -12.36
CA THR A 126 7.15 -10.25 -12.92
C THR A 126 7.13 -10.53 -14.42
N MET A 127 7.93 -9.79 -15.17
CA MET A 127 8.11 -9.96 -16.63
C MET A 127 9.58 -10.28 -16.89
N HIS A 128 9.84 -11.40 -17.56
CA HIS A 128 11.19 -11.90 -17.84
C HIS A 128 11.60 -11.53 -19.26
N PHE A 129 12.73 -10.83 -19.40
CA PHE A 129 13.28 -10.43 -20.67
C PHE A 129 14.59 -11.16 -20.92
N SER A 130 14.79 -11.64 -22.16
CA SER A 130 16.00 -12.35 -22.58
C SER A 130 16.62 -11.81 -23.88
N ALA A 131 15.97 -10.86 -24.54
CA ALA A 131 16.42 -10.27 -25.81
C ALA A 131 15.94 -8.82 -25.96
N ALA A 132 16.64 -8.04 -26.77
CA ALA A 132 16.20 -6.71 -27.15
C ALA A 132 15.03 -6.79 -28.14
N GLY A 133 14.19 -5.75 -28.15
CA GLY A 133 13.03 -5.64 -29.03
C GLY A 133 11.80 -6.42 -28.57
N THR A 134 11.90 -7.21 -27.49
CA THR A 134 10.76 -7.92 -26.92
C THR A 134 9.86 -6.98 -26.12
N THR A 135 8.58 -7.34 -26.03
CA THR A 135 7.56 -6.61 -25.28
C THR A 135 6.79 -7.59 -24.42
N HIS A 136 6.56 -7.22 -23.16
CA HIS A 136 5.74 -7.96 -22.22
C HIS A 136 4.70 -7.04 -21.60
N MET A 137 3.55 -7.61 -21.27
CA MET A 137 2.44 -6.90 -20.66
C MET A 137 2.10 -7.51 -19.31
N PHE A 138 1.83 -6.66 -18.34
CA PHE A 138 1.31 -7.02 -17.03
C PHE A 138 -0.03 -6.32 -16.80
N THR A 139 -1.03 -7.12 -16.42
CA THR A 139 -2.34 -6.65 -15.99
C THR A 139 -2.63 -7.28 -14.63
N PRO A 140 -2.96 -6.50 -13.58
CA PRO A 140 -3.32 -7.06 -12.29
C PRO A 140 -4.53 -7.98 -12.41
N ASN A 141 -4.51 -9.08 -11.66
CA ASN A 141 -5.63 -10.00 -11.57
C ASN A 141 -6.48 -9.75 -10.33
N LYS A 142 -5.90 -9.12 -9.31
CA LYS A 142 -6.57 -8.82 -8.05
C LYS A 142 -7.32 -7.50 -8.17
N GLY A 143 -8.66 -7.59 -8.15
CA GLY A 143 -9.53 -6.43 -8.02
C GLY A 143 -9.23 -5.61 -6.77
N GLY A 144 -9.58 -4.34 -6.80
CA GLY A 144 -9.28 -3.38 -5.74
C GLY A 144 -8.87 -2.04 -6.30
N CYS A 145 -8.49 -1.12 -5.42
CA CYS A 145 -8.21 0.25 -5.83
C CYS A 145 -6.93 0.33 -6.69
N GLY A 146 -7.09 0.79 -7.94
CA GLY A 146 -5.97 1.09 -8.84
C GLY A 146 -5.30 2.43 -8.51
N HIS A 147 -6.01 3.30 -7.77
CA HIS A 147 -5.44 4.55 -7.26
C HIS A 147 -4.41 4.28 -6.16
N GLY A 148 -3.25 4.89 -6.28
CA GLY A 148 -2.21 4.83 -5.27
C GLY A 148 -0.82 4.61 -5.86
N VAL A 149 0.10 4.21 -4.99
CA VAL A 149 1.51 4.08 -5.32
C VAL A 149 1.77 2.75 -6.01
N TRP A 150 2.26 2.84 -7.25
CA TRP A 150 2.78 1.74 -8.04
C TRP A 150 4.30 1.77 -8.04
N ARG A 151 4.91 0.59 -7.90
CA ARG A 151 6.37 0.44 -7.87
C ARG A 151 6.83 -0.48 -8.98
N PHE A 152 7.86 -0.06 -9.69
CA PHE A 152 8.46 -0.77 -10.80
C PHE A 152 9.94 -0.94 -10.51
N SER A 153 10.45 -2.15 -10.60
CA SER A 153 11.87 -2.43 -10.35
C SER A 153 12.44 -3.27 -11.48
N VAL A 154 13.63 -2.92 -11.96
CA VAL A 154 14.40 -3.73 -12.90
C VAL A 154 15.54 -4.37 -12.15
N TYR A 155 15.65 -5.69 -12.23
CA TYR A 155 16.68 -6.44 -11.53
C TYR A 155 17.20 -7.61 -12.35
N THR A 156 18.42 -8.05 -12.04
CA THR A 156 18.98 -9.31 -12.54
C THR A 156 19.04 -10.33 -11.40
N VAL A 157 19.09 -11.61 -11.76
CA VAL A 157 19.32 -12.70 -10.83
C VAL A 157 20.56 -13.45 -11.28
N GLU A 158 21.61 -13.37 -10.48
CA GLU A 158 22.89 -14.04 -10.72
C GLU A 158 23.21 -14.89 -9.50
N ASP A 159 23.45 -16.19 -9.69
CA ASP A 159 23.73 -17.14 -8.61
C ASP A 159 22.70 -17.13 -7.46
N GLY A 160 21.43 -16.84 -7.79
CA GLY A 160 20.33 -16.74 -6.82
C GLY A 160 20.29 -15.42 -6.04
N HIS A 161 21.18 -14.46 -6.34
CA HIS A 161 21.17 -13.13 -5.76
C HIS A 161 20.44 -12.14 -6.67
N GLU A 162 19.50 -11.38 -6.11
CA GLU A 162 18.81 -10.30 -6.83
C GLU A 162 19.61 -8.99 -6.74
N THR A 163 19.93 -8.41 -7.90
CA THR A 163 20.58 -7.10 -7.99
C THR A 163 19.62 -6.13 -8.65
N VAL A 164 19.12 -5.15 -7.88
CA VAL A 164 18.23 -4.09 -8.39
C VAL A 164 19.08 -3.03 -9.09
N HIS A 165 18.77 -2.77 -10.36
CA HIS A 165 19.48 -1.77 -11.18
C HIS A 165 18.74 -0.45 -11.22
N SER A 166 17.42 -0.48 -11.33
CA SER A 166 16.57 0.71 -11.29
C SER A 166 15.26 0.44 -10.58
N GLU A 167 14.74 1.50 -9.96
CA GLU A 167 13.43 1.51 -9.33
C GLU A 167 12.72 2.82 -9.68
N LYS A 168 11.43 2.71 -10.01
CA LYS A 168 10.56 3.83 -10.29
C LYS A 168 9.26 3.66 -9.53
N THR A 169 8.84 4.74 -8.90
CA THR A 169 7.58 4.79 -8.15
C THR A 169 6.72 5.89 -8.73
N MET A 170 5.44 5.62 -8.92
CA MET A 170 4.49 6.63 -9.41
C MET A 170 3.14 6.47 -8.73
N ASN A 171 2.47 7.61 -8.49
CA ASN A 171 1.10 7.61 -8.01
C ASN A 171 0.16 7.59 -9.24
N LEU A 172 -0.69 6.57 -9.35
CA LEU A 172 -1.66 6.45 -10.43
C LEU A 172 -3.05 6.85 -9.94
N ASP A 173 -3.81 7.49 -10.81
CA ASP A 173 -5.20 7.87 -10.56
C ASP A 173 -6.02 7.72 -11.84
N GLY A 174 -6.60 6.54 -12.06
CA GLY A 174 -7.43 6.25 -13.23
C GLY A 174 -7.21 4.87 -13.80
N VAL A 175 -7.66 4.71 -15.05
CA VAL A 175 -7.63 3.47 -15.83
C VAL A 175 -6.91 3.73 -17.14
N GLY A 176 -6.18 2.74 -17.65
CA GLY A 176 -5.49 2.80 -18.94
C GLY A 176 -4.14 2.10 -18.96
N ILE A 177 -3.25 2.51 -19.86
CA ILE A 177 -2.02 1.80 -20.20
C ILE A 177 -0.79 2.68 -19.96
N LEU A 178 0.21 2.12 -19.29
CA LEU A 178 1.54 2.71 -19.16
C LEU A 178 2.53 1.97 -20.06
N PHE A 179 3.24 2.71 -20.90
CA PHE A 179 4.27 2.18 -21.78
C PHE A 179 5.65 2.53 -21.23
N PHE A 180 6.39 1.51 -20.85
CA PHE A 180 7.75 1.61 -20.35
C PHE A 180 8.75 1.07 -21.37
N ARG A 181 9.92 1.70 -21.38
CA ARG A 181 11.09 1.26 -22.13
C ARG A 181 12.22 0.96 -21.15
N ILE A 182 12.86 -0.19 -21.31
CA ILE A 182 14.05 -0.56 -20.56
C ILE A 182 15.26 -0.40 -21.49
N ILE A 183 16.17 0.50 -21.12
CA ILE A 183 17.36 0.86 -21.90
C ILE A 183 18.61 0.11 -21.39
N ASP A 184 19.72 0.20 -22.12
CA ASP A 184 20.91 -0.67 -21.97
C ASP A 184 21.46 -0.77 -20.52
N ASP A 185 21.37 0.31 -19.75
CA ASP A 185 21.80 0.37 -18.34
C ASP A 185 20.79 -0.24 -17.35
N LEU A 186 19.79 -0.98 -17.85
CA LEU A 186 18.67 -1.54 -17.07
C LEU A 186 17.86 -0.46 -16.34
N GLU A 187 17.84 0.75 -16.90
CA GLU A 187 16.99 1.84 -16.44
C GLU A 187 15.59 1.70 -17.04
N ILE A 188 14.57 1.82 -16.19
CA ILE A 188 13.17 1.88 -16.60
C ILE A 188 12.70 3.31 -16.84
N CYS A 189 12.34 3.60 -18.09
CA CYS A 189 11.83 4.89 -18.51
C CYS A 189 10.35 4.80 -18.86
N LEU A 190 9.55 5.77 -18.41
CA LEU A 190 8.16 5.89 -18.87
C LEU A 190 8.21 6.60 -20.23
N GLU A 191 7.72 5.95 -21.28
CA GLU A 191 7.71 6.47 -22.64
C GLU A 191 6.40 7.16 -22.97
N ARG A 192 5.27 6.52 -22.63
CA ARG A 192 3.93 7.01 -22.95
C ARG A 192 2.94 6.54 -21.90
N GLN A 193 1.83 7.26 -21.80
CA GLN A 193 0.70 6.94 -20.95
C GLN A 193 -0.58 7.17 -21.77
N GLU A 194 -1.47 6.19 -21.82
CA GLU A 194 -2.75 6.26 -22.53
C GLU A 194 -3.90 6.01 -21.56
N PHE A 195 -4.74 7.03 -21.38
CA PHE A 195 -5.80 7.10 -20.36
C PHE A 195 -5.28 6.93 -18.93
N LEU A 196 -5.44 7.97 -18.12
CA LEU A 196 -5.20 7.94 -16.67
C LEU A 196 -5.85 9.20 -16.08
N HIS A 197 -7.14 9.37 -16.40
CA HIS A 197 -8.07 10.33 -15.80
C HIS A 197 -9.48 9.78 -15.87
N ILE A 198 -10.08 9.48 -14.71
CA ILE A 198 -11.54 9.59 -14.53
C ILE A 198 -11.77 11.01 -14.04
N ALA A 199 -12.27 11.87 -14.93
CA ALA A 199 -12.63 13.24 -14.60
C ALA A 199 -13.38 13.28 -13.26
N HIS A 200 -12.84 14.02 -12.29
CA HIS A 200 -13.67 14.46 -11.18
C HIS A 200 -14.77 15.34 -11.77
N CYS A 201 -16.01 14.82 -11.81
CA CYS A 201 -17.21 15.62 -11.99
C CYS A 201 -17.24 16.68 -10.88
N HIS A 202 -16.67 17.86 -11.14
CA HIS A 202 -16.99 19.07 -10.40
C HIS A 202 -18.39 19.51 -10.79
N THR A 203 -19.44 18.87 -10.25
CA THR A 203 -20.74 19.53 -10.17
C THR A 203 -20.69 20.51 -9.00
N ARG A 204 -20.10 21.70 -9.22
CA ARG A 204 -20.53 22.89 -8.46
C ARG A 204 -21.93 23.23 -8.95
N LYS A 205 -22.95 22.82 -8.22
CA LYS A 205 -24.29 23.39 -8.39
C LYS A 205 -24.25 24.81 -7.82
N HIS A 206 -24.53 25.77 -8.70
CA HIS A 206 -24.88 27.15 -8.38
C HIS A 206 -26.19 27.21 -7.58
#